data_AF-A0A2N9YH65-F1
#
_entry.id   AF-A0A2N9YH65-F1
#
_cell.length_a   1.000
_cell.length_b   1.000
_cell.length_c   1.000
_cell.angle_alpha   90.00
_cell.angle_beta   90.00
_cell.angle_gamma   90.00
#
_symmetry.space_group_name_H-M   'P 1'
#
loop_
_entity.id
_entity.type
_entity.pdbx_description
1 polymer ?
#
loop_
_entity_poly.entity_id
_entity_poly.type
_entity_poly.pdbx_seq_one_letter_code
_entity_poly.pdbx_strand_id
1 'polypeptide(L)'
;MRTKYTYSASATLAHVHADIIAILTGETDVNNLSASCNKASSSILTTISTAGWSVHDSSTGTTNKTIIKAPHADNASNYKYVEIYSQTSSLTVTLWEAWNETTNAGTNQSTAVTQPLNLTSGGSVYIWANPRYLVMASEIGASWGNSQNSGVVPIFELSRGQPWNTTSYPSFCLVNFYYTIYSNTAATYIPKAVDNNGNTVTGTNANCYIGSIAALIYLNVPSGATARVPDGSGGFTTPFYPLYLHNPSKYAAPVGQITSICDIWLAPSSLFSNLATIDKEGVTYEAVLIYSTGYHLLIPKG
;
A
#
# COMPACT_ATOMS: atom_id res chain seq x y z
N MET A 1 -9.02 2.13 8.20
CA MET A 1 -8.22 2.40 9.40
C MET A 1 -6.99 3.18 8.99
N ARG A 2 -6.59 4.15 9.80
CA ARG A 2 -5.32 4.90 9.67
C ARG A 2 -4.58 4.87 11.00
N THR A 3 -3.35 4.40 10.98
CA THR A 3 -2.51 4.25 12.16
C THR A 3 -1.18 4.94 11.95
N LYS A 4 -0.74 5.71 12.93
CA LYS A 4 0.67 6.05 13.13
C LYS A 4 1.16 5.20 14.29
N TYR A 5 2.04 4.24 14.01
CA TYR A 5 2.65 3.40 15.02
C TYR A 5 4.10 3.84 15.24
N THR A 6 4.38 4.46 16.37
CA THR A 6 5.74 4.88 16.74
C THR A 6 6.32 3.89 17.73
N TYR A 7 7.48 3.33 17.42
CA TYR A 7 8.23 2.43 18.30
C TYR A 7 9.46 3.13 18.86
N SER A 8 9.77 2.84 20.12
CA SER A 8 10.84 3.48 20.88
C SER A 8 12.23 3.00 20.44
N ALA A 9 13.26 3.79 20.76
CA ALA A 9 14.64 3.32 20.69
C ALA A 9 14.84 2.04 21.50
N SER A 10 15.68 1.13 21.00
CA SER A 10 15.88 -0.23 21.53
C SER A 10 14.64 -1.13 21.54
N ALA A 11 13.62 -0.81 20.75
CA ALA A 11 12.48 -1.71 20.57
C ALA A 11 12.94 -3.09 20.07
N THR A 12 12.37 -4.16 20.63
CA THR A 12 12.65 -5.51 20.13
C THR A 12 11.93 -5.74 18.80
N LEU A 13 12.58 -6.50 17.91
CA LEU A 13 11.99 -6.85 16.61
C LEU A 13 10.68 -7.62 16.76
N ALA A 14 10.59 -8.51 17.76
CA ALA A 14 9.40 -9.30 18.05
C ALA A 14 8.22 -8.41 18.47
N HIS A 15 8.46 -7.39 19.31
CA HIS A 15 7.43 -6.43 19.69
C HIS A 15 6.96 -5.59 18.50
N VAL A 16 7.90 -5.08 17.69
CA VAL A 16 7.56 -4.29 16.49
C VAL A 16 6.73 -5.13 15.51
N HIS A 17 7.12 -6.38 15.28
CA HIS A 17 6.38 -7.28 14.41
C HIS A 17 4.98 -7.56 14.96
N ALA A 18 4.87 -7.97 16.22
CA ALA A 18 3.59 -8.29 16.86
C ALA A 18 2.63 -7.10 16.83
N ASP A 19 3.11 -5.88 17.11
CA ASP A 19 2.29 -4.67 17.09
C ASP A 19 1.77 -4.35 15.68
N ILE A 20 2.65 -4.45 14.67
CA ILE A 20 2.24 -4.25 13.26
C ILE A 20 1.16 -5.28 12.88
N ILE A 21 1.35 -6.56 13.21
CA ILE A 21 0.34 -7.59 12.92
C ILE A 21 -0.97 -7.29 13.66
N ALA A 22 -0.91 -6.97 14.96
CA ALA A 22 -2.10 -6.64 15.75
C ALA A 22 -2.90 -5.49 15.12
N ILE A 23 -2.22 -4.41 14.72
CA ILE A 23 -2.83 -3.27 14.02
C ILE A 23 -3.48 -3.74 12.72
N LEU A 24 -2.73 -4.45 11.87
CA LEU A 24 -3.23 -4.93 10.58
C LEU A 24 -4.43 -5.88 10.72
N THR A 25 -4.54 -6.60 11.83
CA THR A 25 -5.62 -7.53 12.11
C THR A 25 -6.72 -6.97 13.01
N GLY A 26 -6.71 -5.66 13.28
CA GLY A 26 -7.85 -4.96 13.86
C GLY A 26 -7.71 -4.48 15.29
N GLU A 27 -6.51 -4.37 15.86
CA GLU A 27 -6.31 -3.63 17.11
C GLU A 27 -6.76 -2.17 16.95
N THR A 28 -7.48 -1.66 17.94
CA THR A 28 -8.08 -0.32 17.92
C THR A 28 -7.60 0.55 19.09
N ASP A 29 -7.06 -0.05 20.15
CA ASP A 29 -6.51 0.65 21.30
C ASP A 29 -4.98 0.57 21.29
N VAL A 30 -4.35 1.74 21.18
CA VAL A 30 -2.89 1.87 21.22
C VAL A 30 -2.30 1.29 22.51
N ASN A 31 -3.05 1.27 23.61
CA ASN A 31 -2.59 0.78 24.91
C ASN A 31 -2.38 -0.74 24.92
N ASN A 32 -3.11 -1.50 24.09
CA ASN A 32 -2.96 -2.95 23.96
C ASN A 32 -1.69 -3.37 23.22
N LEU A 33 -1.05 -2.46 22.49
CA LEU A 33 0.22 -2.75 21.82
C LEU A 33 1.34 -3.06 22.84
N SER A 34 2.47 -3.56 22.40
CA SER A 34 3.61 -3.91 23.24
C SER A 34 4.19 -2.71 24.02
N ALA A 35 5.09 -3.01 24.95
CA ALA A 35 5.88 -2.02 25.67
C ALA A 35 6.90 -1.28 24.78
N SER A 36 7.22 -1.80 23.58
CA SER A 36 8.09 -1.08 22.63
C SER A 36 7.36 0.07 21.94
N CYS A 37 6.03 0.05 21.91
CA CYS A 37 5.21 1.11 21.34
C CYS A 37 5.32 2.38 22.19
N ASN A 38 5.72 3.50 21.56
CA ASN A 38 5.57 4.83 22.14
C ASN A 38 4.10 5.25 22.00
N LYS A 39 3.32 4.95 23.05
CA LYS A 39 1.87 5.20 23.10
C LYS A 39 1.52 6.66 22.85
N ALA A 40 2.27 7.58 23.45
CA ALA A 40 2.04 9.01 23.36
C ALA A 40 2.27 9.58 21.94
N SER A 41 3.12 8.93 21.16
CA SER A 41 3.40 9.32 19.76
C SER A 41 2.61 8.51 18.73
N SER A 42 1.84 7.53 19.18
CA SER A 42 1.08 6.61 18.34
C SER A 42 -0.41 6.96 18.33
N SER A 43 -1.10 6.64 17.24
CA SER A 43 -2.53 6.89 17.09
C SER A 43 -3.15 5.86 16.18
N ILE A 44 -4.32 5.31 16.54
CA ILE A 44 -5.14 4.45 15.69
C ILE A 44 -6.48 5.14 15.45
N LEU A 45 -6.85 5.35 14.18
CA LEU A 45 -8.13 5.92 13.75
C LEU A 45 -8.90 4.86 12.96
N THR A 46 -10.14 4.57 13.38
CA THR A 46 -11.02 3.57 12.76
C THR A 46 -12.42 4.10 12.44
N THR A 47 -12.57 5.41 12.37
CA THR A 47 -13.86 6.13 12.21
C THR A 47 -14.57 5.84 10.89
N ILE A 48 -13.83 5.64 9.81
CA ILE A 48 -14.30 5.37 8.44
C ILE A 48 -14.13 3.90 8.07
N SER A 49 -13.10 3.19 8.57
CA SER A 49 -12.93 1.76 8.25
C SER A 49 -12.11 0.96 9.26
N THR A 50 -12.41 -0.32 9.39
CA THR A 50 -11.57 -1.32 10.09
C THR A 50 -10.41 -1.78 9.21
N ALA A 51 -9.40 -2.42 9.80
CA ALA A 51 -8.22 -2.91 9.06
C ALA A 51 -8.58 -3.96 7.99
N GLY A 52 -9.48 -4.90 8.30
CA GLY A 52 -10.02 -5.84 7.33
C GLY A 52 -9.15 -7.04 6.95
N TRP A 53 -8.01 -7.22 7.63
CA TRP A 53 -7.13 -8.37 7.47
C TRP A 53 -7.23 -9.30 8.69
N SER A 54 -6.80 -10.53 8.52
CA SER A 54 -6.72 -11.56 9.56
C SER A 54 -5.42 -12.33 9.45
N VAL A 55 -4.93 -12.90 10.55
CA VAL A 55 -3.80 -13.83 10.49
C VAL A 55 -4.24 -15.09 9.72
N HIS A 56 -3.42 -15.51 8.77
CA HIS A 56 -3.55 -16.79 8.09
C HIS A 56 -2.54 -17.80 8.64
N ASP A 57 -1.26 -17.42 8.74
CA ASP A 57 -0.21 -18.29 9.27
C ASP A 57 0.82 -17.48 10.06
N SER A 58 0.89 -17.69 11.38
CA SER A 58 1.87 -17.07 12.28
C SER A 58 3.05 -17.99 12.62
N SER A 59 3.09 -19.18 12.01
CA SER A 59 3.99 -20.29 12.36
C SER A 59 4.78 -20.74 11.12
N THR A 60 5.23 -19.78 10.32
CA THR A 60 5.87 -20.02 9.02
C THR A 60 7.27 -20.68 9.09
N GLY A 61 7.65 -21.25 10.24
CA GLY A 61 9.00 -21.74 10.52
C GLY A 61 10.09 -20.65 10.59
N THR A 62 9.72 -19.37 10.45
CA THR A 62 10.64 -18.22 10.48
C THR A 62 10.15 -17.20 11.50
N THR A 63 11.02 -16.79 12.42
CA THR A 63 10.66 -15.80 13.45
C THR A 63 10.35 -14.43 12.81
N ASN A 64 9.32 -13.74 13.32
CA ASN A 64 8.86 -12.42 12.85
C ASN A 64 8.38 -12.41 11.40
N LYS A 65 7.90 -13.56 10.91
CA LYS A 65 7.22 -13.70 9.63
C LYS A 65 5.79 -14.16 9.88
N THR A 66 4.83 -13.42 9.35
CA THR A 66 3.40 -13.73 9.45
C THR A 66 2.75 -13.56 8.09
N ILE A 67 1.90 -14.52 7.72
CA ILE A 67 1.00 -14.38 6.58
C ILE A 67 -0.33 -13.84 7.08
N ILE A 68 -0.77 -12.73 6.52
CA ILE A 68 -2.11 -12.19 6.72
C ILE A 68 -2.94 -12.35 5.45
N LYS A 69 -4.27 -12.34 5.60
CA LYS A 69 -5.20 -12.43 4.49
C LYS A 69 -6.39 -11.49 4.62
N ALA A 70 -6.93 -11.09 3.48
CA ALA A 70 -8.20 -10.38 3.37
C ALA A 70 -9.02 -10.94 2.20
N PRO A 71 -10.37 -10.99 2.31
CA PRO A 71 -11.23 -11.50 1.25
C PRO A 71 -11.21 -10.58 0.02
N HIS A 72 -11.38 -11.14 -1.18
CA HIS A 72 -11.63 -10.35 -2.39
C HIS A 72 -13.01 -9.67 -2.34
N ALA A 73 -13.17 -8.58 -3.08
CA ALA A 73 -14.38 -7.77 -3.11
C ALA A 73 -15.50 -8.49 -3.87
N ASP A 74 -15.14 -9.22 -4.92
CA ASP A 74 -16.05 -9.95 -5.79
C ASP A 74 -16.34 -11.38 -5.33
N ASN A 75 -15.49 -11.94 -4.47
CA ASN A 75 -15.69 -13.27 -3.88
C ASN A 75 -15.06 -13.37 -2.49
N ALA A 76 -15.90 -13.35 -1.45
CA ALA A 76 -15.45 -13.43 -0.06
C ALA A 76 -14.82 -14.78 0.35
N SER A 77 -15.02 -15.84 -0.45
CA SER A 77 -14.39 -17.15 -0.23
C SER A 77 -12.97 -17.25 -0.78
N ASN A 78 -12.56 -16.28 -1.61
CA ASN A 78 -11.19 -16.17 -2.12
C ASN A 78 -10.45 -15.12 -1.30
N TYR A 79 -9.15 -15.32 -1.11
CA TYR A 79 -8.33 -14.45 -0.26
C TYR A 79 -7.08 -13.93 -0.97
N LYS A 80 -6.69 -12.73 -0.57
CA LYS A 80 -5.39 -12.13 -0.86
C LYS A 80 -4.43 -12.51 0.25
N TYR A 81 -3.26 -13.03 -0.08
CA TYR A 81 -2.26 -13.44 0.91
C TYR A 81 -1.06 -12.49 0.87
N VAL A 82 -0.70 -11.99 2.04
CA VAL A 82 0.41 -11.05 2.23
C VAL A 82 1.33 -11.59 3.30
N GLU A 83 2.61 -11.76 2.95
CA GLU A 83 3.66 -11.99 3.92
C GLU A 83 4.17 -10.65 4.46
N ILE A 84 4.17 -10.53 5.78
CA ILE A 84 4.84 -9.46 6.51
C ILE A 84 6.02 -10.10 7.22
N TYR A 85 7.24 -9.66 6.90
CA TYR A 85 8.47 -10.20 7.50
C TYR A 85 9.32 -9.05 8.04
N SER A 86 9.43 -8.97 9.36
CA SER A 86 10.24 -7.94 10.02
C SER A 86 11.66 -8.46 10.27
N GLN A 87 12.64 -7.69 9.83
CA GLN A 87 14.07 -7.89 10.01
C GLN A 87 14.67 -6.67 10.71
N THR A 88 15.89 -6.78 11.22
CA THR A 88 16.55 -5.74 12.04
C THR A 88 16.51 -4.34 11.45
N SER A 89 16.62 -4.21 10.12
CA SER A 89 16.64 -2.92 9.42
C SER A 89 15.49 -2.74 8.43
N SER A 90 14.55 -3.68 8.34
CA SER A 90 13.50 -3.62 7.33
C SER A 90 12.24 -4.39 7.67
N LEU A 91 11.10 -3.83 7.30
CA LEU A 91 9.82 -4.52 7.16
C LEU A 91 9.63 -4.93 5.69
N THR A 92 9.70 -6.23 5.41
CA THR A 92 9.52 -6.80 4.08
C THR A 92 8.06 -7.20 3.87
N VAL A 93 7.54 -6.89 2.69
CA VAL A 93 6.18 -7.18 2.25
C VAL A 93 6.23 -7.97 0.95
N THR A 94 5.49 -9.07 0.89
CA THR A 94 5.42 -9.94 -0.29
C THR A 94 3.98 -10.40 -0.51
N LEU A 95 3.55 -10.54 -1.77
CA LEU A 95 2.28 -11.15 -2.13
C LEU A 95 2.44 -12.60 -2.58
N TRP A 96 1.40 -13.38 -2.34
CA TRP A 96 1.29 -14.77 -2.78
C TRP A 96 -0.06 -15.01 -3.45
N GLU A 97 -0.11 -15.80 -4.53
CA GLU A 97 -1.39 -16.24 -5.12
C GLU A 97 -2.16 -17.11 -4.13
N ALA A 98 -1.46 -18.01 -3.47
CA ALA A 98 -1.99 -18.91 -2.46
C ALA A 98 -0.94 -19.19 -1.39
N TRP A 99 -1.39 -19.56 -0.18
CA TRP A 99 -0.54 -19.99 0.92
C TRP A 99 -1.11 -21.22 1.63
N ASN A 100 -0.28 -22.24 1.82
CA ASN A 100 -0.60 -23.43 2.60
C ASN A 100 0.07 -23.34 3.97
N GLU A 101 -0.73 -23.19 5.03
CA GLU A 101 -0.27 -23.08 6.42
C GLU A 101 0.29 -24.40 6.99
N THR A 102 -0.15 -25.55 6.47
CA THR A 102 0.34 -26.86 6.91
C THR A 102 1.78 -27.11 6.45
N THR A 103 2.12 -26.66 5.24
CA THR A 103 3.45 -26.83 4.65
C THR A 103 4.30 -25.57 4.71
N ASN A 104 3.76 -24.47 5.25
CA ASN A 104 4.35 -23.13 5.26
C ASN A 104 4.92 -22.71 3.89
N ALA A 105 4.14 -22.94 2.83
CA ALA A 105 4.58 -22.71 1.45
C ALA A 105 3.53 -21.95 0.65
N GLY A 106 4.00 -20.98 -0.14
CA GLY A 106 3.17 -20.20 -1.05
C GLY A 106 3.41 -20.52 -2.52
N THR A 107 2.47 -20.11 -3.36
CA THR A 107 2.55 -20.23 -4.82
C THR A 107 2.63 -18.84 -5.47
N ASN A 108 3.47 -18.72 -6.50
CA ASN A 108 3.60 -17.52 -7.34
C ASN A 108 3.83 -16.22 -6.54
N GLN A 109 4.98 -16.18 -5.87
CA GLN A 109 5.45 -15.05 -5.06
C GLN A 109 5.69 -13.79 -5.90
N SER A 110 5.28 -12.62 -5.40
CA SER A 110 5.72 -11.34 -5.96
C SER A 110 7.18 -11.04 -5.62
N THR A 111 7.78 -10.05 -6.31
CA THR A 111 8.99 -9.43 -5.78
C THR A 111 8.70 -8.83 -4.41
N ALA A 112 9.59 -9.04 -3.46
CA ALA A 112 9.48 -8.47 -2.12
C ALA A 112 9.78 -6.95 -2.16
N VAL A 113 9.04 -6.17 -1.40
CA VAL A 113 9.26 -4.73 -1.24
C VAL A 113 9.43 -4.42 0.23
N THR A 114 10.42 -3.59 0.56
CA THR A 114 10.78 -3.30 1.95
C THR A 114 10.36 -1.90 2.37
N GLN A 115 10.30 -1.67 3.67
CA GLN A 115 10.24 -0.39 4.35
C GLN A 115 11.33 -0.40 5.44
N PRO A 116 12.04 0.71 5.72
CA PRO A 116 13.15 0.68 6.67
C PRO A 116 12.62 0.58 8.09
N LEU A 117 13.38 -0.09 8.94
CA LEU A 117 13.22 -0.05 10.39
C LEU A 117 14.52 0.43 11.02
N ASN A 118 14.43 1.16 12.13
CA ASN A 118 15.58 1.56 12.93
C ASN A 118 15.33 1.24 14.40
N LEU A 119 15.62 0.01 14.81
CA LEU A 119 15.43 -0.42 16.19
C LEU A 119 16.34 0.30 17.18
N THR A 120 17.49 0.82 16.73
CA THR A 120 18.45 1.53 17.59
C THR A 120 17.91 2.88 18.02
N SER A 121 17.37 3.68 17.09
CA SER A 121 16.90 5.03 17.35
C SER A 121 15.38 5.15 17.46
N GLY A 122 14.64 4.08 17.17
CA GLY A 122 13.19 4.10 17.02
C GLY A 122 12.76 4.65 15.65
N GLY A 123 11.45 4.74 15.46
CA GLY A 123 10.85 5.21 14.21
C GLY A 123 9.33 5.12 14.24
N SER A 124 8.70 5.45 13.12
CA SER A 124 7.27 5.28 12.95
C SER A 124 6.94 4.45 11.72
N VAL A 125 5.83 3.74 11.75
CA VAL A 125 5.19 3.12 10.58
C VAL A 125 3.78 3.68 10.49
N TYR A 126 3.50 4.37 9.39
CA TYR A 126 2.16 4.77 9.02
C TYR A 126 1.51 3.64 8.24
N ILE A 127 0.29 3.30 8.63
CA ILE A 127 -0.48 2.18 8.08
C ILE A 127 -1.88 2.70 7.74
N TRP A 128 -2.28 2.57 6.48
CA TRP A 128 -3.67 2.70 6.07
C TRP A 128 -4.14 1.34 5.59
N ALA A 129 -5.21 0.81 6.17
CA ALA A 129 -5.70 -0.50 5.79
C ALA A 129 -7.22 -0.57 5.85
N ASN A 130 -7.77 -1.32 4.89
CA ASN A 130 -9.11 -1.87 4.91
C ASN A 130 -9.10 -3.22 4.17
N PRO A 131 -10.22 -3.95 4.04
CA PRO A 131 -10.23 -5.20 3.30
C PRO A 131 -9.80 -5.09 1.84
N ARG A 132 -9.75 -3.89 1.24
CA ARG A 132 -9.45 -3.62 -0.18
C ARG A 132 -8.00 -3.19 -0.40
N TYR A 133 -7.35 -2.54 0.56
CA TYR A 133 -5.96 -2.12 0.45
C TYR A 133 -5.18 -2.21 1.76
N LEU A 134 -3.87 -2.20 1.63
CA LEU A 134 -2.92 -2.01 2.72
C LEU A 134 -1.80 -1.09 2.23
N VAL A 135 -1.63 0.08 2.82
CA VAL A 135 -0.54 1.02 2.51
C VAL A 135 0.33 1.20 3.74
N MET A 136 1.64 1.04 3.58
CA MET A 136 2.61 1.25 4.64
C MET A 136 3.69 2.25 4.24
N ALA A 137 4.08 3.10 5.18
CA ALA A 137 5.18 4.03 5.02
C ALA A 137 5.94 4.16 6.34
N SER A 138 7.23 3.85 6.36
CA SER A 138 8.07 4.02 7.55
C SER A 138 8.72 5.39 7.57
N GLU A 139 8.79 6.01 8.73
CA GLU A 139 9.46 7.28 8.96
C GLU A 139 10.59 7.04 9.98
N ILE A 140 11.84 7.20 9.52
CA ILE A 140 13.03 7.06 10.36
C ILE A 140 13.89 8.33 10.25
N GLY A 141 14.08 9.04 11.36
CA GLY A 141 14.70 10.36 11.34
C GLY A 141 13.95 11.31 10.40
N ALA A 142 14.62 11.80 9.35
CA ALA A 142 14.01 12.65 8.32
C ALA A 142 13.60 11.89 7.03
N SER A 143 13.71 10.56 7.02
CA SER A 143 13.49 9.73 5.82
C SER A 143 12.09 9.10 5.83
N TRP A 144 11.43 9.08 4.67
CA TRP A 144 10.05 8.61 4.49
C TRP A 144 9.95 7.42 3.52
N GLY A 145 9.97 6.19 4.00
CA GLY A 145 9.77 5.00 3.20
C GLY A 145 11.07 4.31 2.79
N ASN A 146 11.07 3.53 1.70
CA ASN A 146 12.09 2.50 1.45
C ASN A 146 13.52 2.94 1.04
N SER A 147 14.46 1.99 1.23
CA SER A 147 15.91 2.16 1.32
C SER A 147 16.64 2.62 0.06
N GLN A 148 15.93 2.97 -1.02
CA GLN A 148 16.54 3.54 -2.21
C GLN A 148 15.89 4.83 -2.72
N ASN A 149 15.01 5.51 -1.97
CA ASN A 149 14.85 6.99 -1.95
C ASN A 149 13.44 7.46 -1.51
N SER A 150 12.81 6.74 -0.56
CA SER A 150 11.68 7.22 0.23
C SER A 150 10.34 7.25 -0.51
N GLY A 151 9.52 6.20 -0.33
CA GLY A 151 8.13 6.14 -0.78
C GLY A 151 7.27 5.09 -0.06
N VAL A 152 5.95 5.18 -0.22
CA VAL A 152 4.99 4.23 0.38
C VAL A 152 5.02 2.88 -0.32
N VAL A 153 4.61 1.83 0.38
CA VAL A 153 4.47 0.46 -0.15
C VAL A 153 3.01 0.05 -0.01
N PRO A 154 2.23 0.18 -1.10
CA PRO A 154 0.86 -0.24 -1.08
C PRO A 154 0.67 -1.64 -1.66
N ILE A 155 -0.37 -2.26 -1.16
CA ILE A 155 -1.05 -3.40 -1.71
C ILE A 155 -2.46 -2.91 -2.05
N PHE A 156 -2.83 -3.05 -3.31
CA PHE A 156 -4.15 -2.63 -3.79
C PHE A 156 -4.90 -3.80 -4.36
N GLU A 157 -6.18 -3.90 -4.04
CA GLU A 157 -7.12 -4.62 -4.87
C GLU A 157 -7.42 -3.81 -6.13
N LEU A 158 -7.56 -4.52 -7.25
CA LEU A 158 -7.83 -3.93 -8.56
C LEU A 158 -9.08 -4.56 -9.18
N SER A 159 -9.83 -3.75 -9.93
CA SER A 159 -10.94 -4.26 -10.72
C SER A 159 -10.44 -5.25 -11.77
N ARG A 160 -11.28 -6.21 -12.14
CA ARG A 160 -10.99 -7.13 -13.22
C ARG A 160 -11.11 -6.38 -14.54
N GLY A 161 -9.99 -5.85 -15.04
CA GLY A 161 -9.94 -5.10 -16.30
C GLY A 161 -9.73 -6.00 -17.52
N GLN A 162 -9.09 -7.16 -17.35
CA GLN A 162 -8.86 -8.11 -18.45
C GLN A 162 -10.01 -9.09 -18.62
N PRO A 163 -10.36 -9.46 -19.86
CA PRO A 163 -11.34 -10.52 -20.14
C PRO A 163 -10.99 -11.88 -19.52
N TRP A 164 -9.71 -12.15 -19.34
CA TRP A 164 -9.17 -13.40 -18.77
C TRP A 164 -8.87 -13.33 -17.27
N ASN A 165 -9.00 -12.16 -16.64
CA ASN A 165 -8.87 -12.04 -15.19
C ASN A 165 -10.18 -12.53 -14.55
N THR A 166 -10.46 -13.83 -14.67
CA THR A 166 -11.64 -14.49 -14.10
C THR A 166 -11.53 -14.61 -12.59
N THR A 167 -12.60 -15.02 -11.90
CA THR A 167 -12.63 -15.19 -10.44
C THR A 167 -11.55 -16.13 -9.87
N SER A 168 -10.90 -16.94 -10.70
CA SER A 168 -9.78 -17.81 -10.31
C SER A 168 -8.41 -17.13 -10.30
N TYR A 169 -8.29 -15.87 -10.77
CA TYR A 169 -7.05 -15.11 -10.74
C TYR A 169 -7.04 -14.06 -9.61
N PRO A 170 -5.89 -13.88 -8.95
CA PRO A 170 -5.61 -12.77 -8.04
C PRO A 170 -5.97 -11.39 -8.62
N SER A 171 -6.86 -10.66 -7.97
CA SER A 171 -7.19 -9.27 -8.30
C SER A 171 -6.50 -8.26 -7.37
N PHE A 172 -5.21 -8.44 -7.09
CA PHE A 172 -4.45 -7.55 -6.21
C PHE A 172 -2.99 -7.41 -6.63
N CYS A 173 -2.38 -6.28 -6.30
CA CYS A 173 -1.00 -5.95 -6.66
C CYS A 173 -0.23 -5.36 -5.48
N LEU A 174 1.11 -5.47 -5.54
CA LEU A 174 2.06 -4.80 -4.67
C LEU A 174 2.88 -3.84 -5.51
N VAL A 175 2.92 -2.58 -5.10
CA VAL A 175 3.61 -1.53 -5.85
C VAL A 175 4.91 -1.16 -5.14
N ASN A 176 6.00 -1.11 -5.90
CA ASN A 176 7.22 -0.44 -5.46
C ASN A 176 7.29 0.95 -6.11
N PHE A 177 6.70 1.94 -5.43
CA PHE A 177 6.61 3.29 -5.99
C PHE A 177 7.96 3.95 -6.26
N TYR A 178 9.01 3.59 -5.50
CA TYR A 178 10.35 4.07 -5.84
C TYR A 178 10.71 3.69 -7.28
N TYR A 179 10.69 2.40 -7.62
CA TYR A 179 11.05 1.97 -8.98
C TYR A 179 10.03 2.37 -10.05
N THR A 180 8.73 2.38 -9.72
CA THR A 180 7.71 2.75 -10.72
C THR A 180 7.75 4.23 -11.07
N ILE A 181 8.01 5.10 -10.09
CA ILE A 181 7.98 6.56 -10.27
C ILE A 181 9.38 7.11 -10.63
N TYR A 182 10.42 6.73 -9.88
CA TYR A 182 11.76 7.29 -10.09
C TYR A 182 12.50 6.60 -11.23
N SER A 183 12.48 5.27 -11.27
CA SER A 183 13.22 4.47 -12.27
C SER A 183 12.39 4.12 -13.50
N ASN A 184 11.16 4.60 -13.60
CA ASN A 184 10.22 4.31 -14.69
C ASN A 184 10.19 2.80 -15.06
N THR A 185 10.16 1.94 -14.04
CA THR A 185 10.26 0.48 -14.19
C THR A 185 8.91 -0.17 -13.87
N ALA A 186 8.58 -1.25 -14.59
CA ALA A 186 7.41 -2.09 -14.30
C ALA A 186 7.60 -2.84 -12.96
N ALA A 187 7.42 -2.12 -11.86
CA ALA A 187 7.66 -2.57 -10.49
C ALA A 187 6.36 -2.60 -9.66
N THR A 188 5.23 -2.77 -10.34
CA THR A 188 3.99 -3.24 -9.74
C THR A 188 3.85 -4.72 -10.05
N TYR A 189 3.72 -5.53 -9.02
CA TYR A 189 3.71 -6.98 -9.13
C TYR A 189 2.32 -7.52 -8.79
N ILE A 190 1.77 -8.34 -9.68
CA ILE A 190 0.57 -9.16 -9.42
C ILE A 190 1.03 -10.61 -9.31
N PRO A 191 0.50 -11.44 -8.40
CA PRO A 191 0.99 -12.81 -8.25
C PRO A 191 0.91 -13.63 -9.54
N LYS A 192 -0.17 -13.41 -10.32
CA LYS A 192 -0.45 -14.14 -11.55
C LYS A 192 -1.36 -13.34 -12.48
N ALA A 193 -1.10 -13.44 -13.79
CA ALA A 193 -1.95 -12.87 -14.85
C ALA A 193 -1.81 -13.68 -16.15
N VAL A 194 -2.57 -13.30 -17.17
CA VAL A 194 -2.39 -13.81 -18.55
C VAL A 194 -1.88 -12.68 -19.43
N ASP A 195 -0.91 -12.97 -20.29
CA ASP A 195 -0.33 -12.03 -21.24
C ASP A 195 -1.11 -11.94 -22.57
N ASN A 196 -0.63 -11.09 -23.49
CA ASN A 196 -1.20 -10.88 -24.83
C ASN A 196 -1.31 -12.14 -25.69
N ASN A 197 -0.49 -13.15 -25.40
CA ASN A 197 -0.45 -14.40 -26.15
C ASN A 197 -1.32 -15.49 -25.50
N GLY A 198 -2.01 -15.18 -24.40
CA GLY A 198 -2.79 -16.16 -23.64
C GLY A 198 -1.94 -17.00 -22.68
N ASN A 199 -0.67 -16.66 -22.47
CA ASN A 199 0.19 -17.41 -21.54
C ASN A 199 0.00 -16.93 -20.10
N THR A 200 -0.02 -17.87 -19.16
CA THR A 200 0.04 -17.53 -17.74
C THR A 200 1.44 -17.01 -17.39
N VAL A 201 1.49 -15.80 -16.84
CA VAL A 201 2.70 -15.19 -16.27
C VAL A 201 2.55 -15.07 -14.76
N THR A 202 3.64 -15.29 -14.03
CA THR A 202 3.63 -15.33 -12.56
C THR A 202 4.79 -14.57 -11.95
N GLY A 203 4.63 -14.19 -10.67
CA GLY A 203 5.67 -13.57 -9.86
C GLY A 203 6.34 -12.36 -10.50
N THR A 204 7.66 -12.39 -10.65
CA THR A 204 8.44 -11.28 -11.22
C THR A 204 8.10 -10.96 -12.68
N ASN A 205 7.57 -11.94 -13.43
CA ASN A 205 7.19 -11.78 -14.83
C ASN A 205 5.81 -11.14 -15.00
N ALA A 206 4.93 -11.29 -14.00
CA ALA A 206 3.63 -10.66 -13.92
C ALA A 206 3.76 -9.23 -13.36
N ASN A 207 4.40 -8.36 -14.15
CA ASN A 207 4.70 -7.00 -13.75
C ASN A 207 4.05 -5.94 -14.64
N CYS A 208 3.73 -4.80 -14.05
CA CYS A 208 3.07 -3.69 -14.71
C CYS A 208 3.54 -2.34 -14.14
N TYR A 209 3.08 -1.28 -14.79
CA TYR A 209 3.16 0.09 -14.31
C TYR A 209 1.87 0.45 -13.58
N ILE A 210 1.98 1.36 -12.61
CA ILE A 210 0.83 2.07 -12.03
C ILE A 210 0.84 3.50 -12.57
N GLY A 211 -0.33 4.02 -12.95
CA GLY A 211 -0.43 5.38 -13.49
C GLY A 211 -1.86 5.88 -13.57
N SER A 212 -2.01 7.12 -14.07
CA SER A 212 -3.31 7.72 -14.38
C SER A 212 -3.35 8.18 -15.83
N ILE A 213 -4.54 8.17 -16.44
CA ILE A 213 -4.74 8.64 -17.82
C ILE A 213 -4.64 10.18 -17.90
N ALA A 214 -5.11 10.89 -16.87
CA ALA A 214 -5.10 12.35 -16.82
C ALA A 214 -3.81 12.94 -16.21
N ALA A 215 -3.03 12.10 -15.54
CA ALA A 215 -1.71 12.43 -15.06
C ALA A 215 -0.78 11.30 -15.53
N LEU A 216 -0.17 11.48 -16.71
CA LEU A 216 1.19 10.96 -16.85
C LEU A 216 1.93 11.50 -15.62
N ILE A 217 2.59 10.62 -14.89
CA ILE A 217 3.36 10.92 -13.66
C ILE A 217 4.56 11.89 -13.96
N TYR A 218 4.54 12.54 -15.12
CA TYR A 218 5.53 13.49 -15.62
C TYR A 218 4.90 14.73 -16.28
N LEU A 219 3.56 14.89 -16.25
CA LEU A 219 2.92 16.12 -16.73
C LEU A 219 3.11 17.23 -15.69
N ASN A 220 3.77 18.31 -16.09
CA ASN A 220 3.85 19.55 -15.34
C ASN A 220 2.44 20.12 -15.16
N VAL A 221 1.84 19.85 -14.00
CA VAL A 221 0.59 20.48 -13.59
C VAL A 221 0.93 21.88 -13.09
N PRO A 222 0.16 22.92 -13.46
CA PRO A 222 0.37 24.28 -12.96
C PRO A 222 0.59 24.30 -11.43
N SER A 223 1.60 25.03 -10.97
CA SER A 223 1.99 25.13 -9.56
C SER A 223 1.91 26.58 -9.05
N GLY A 224 1.75 26.74 -7.73
CA GLY A 224 1.61 28.05 -7.07
C GLY A 224 0.16 28.44 -6.77
N ALA A 225 -0.02 29.41 -5.86
CA ALA A 225 -1.35 29.85 -5.42
C ALA A 225 -2.23 30.38 -6.56
N THR A 226 -1.63 30.90 -7.62
CA THR A 226 -2.29 31.42 -8.82
C THR A 226 -2.75 30.33 -9.80
N ALA A 227 -2.22 29.10 -9.67
CA ALA A 227 -2.59 27.95 -10.49
C ALA A 227 -3.74 27.12 -9.87
N ARG A 228 -4.10 27.41 -8.62
CA ARG A 228 -5.20 26.76 -7.94
C ARG A 228 -6.51 27.28 -8.51
N VAL A 229 -7.34 26.40 -9.07
CA VAL A 229 -8.67 26.78 -9.58
C VAL A 229 -9.57 27.06 -8.38
N PRO A 230 -10.07 28.28 -8.16
CA PRO A 230 -10.97 28.56 -7.04
C PRO A 230 -12.26 27.76 -7.16
N ASP A 231 -12.74 27.19 -6.06
CA ASP A 231 -13.98 26.39 -6.05
C ASP A 231 -15.26 27.23 -5.87
N GLY A 232 -15.12 28.56 -5.77
CA GLY A 232 -16.23 29.49 -5.54
C GLY A 232 -16.74 29.55 -4.10
N SER A 233 -16.15 28.78 -3.17
CA SER A 233 -16.52 28.70 -1.74
C SER A 233 -15.37 29.09 -0.80
N GLY A 234 -14.33 29.73 -1.35
CA GLY A 234 -13.13 30.13 -0.60
C GLY A 234 -12.04 29.06 -0.55
N GLY A 235 -12.22 27.93 -1.24
CA GLY A 235 -11.22 26.89 -1.40
C GLY A 235 -10.71 26.78 -2.85
N PHE A 236 -10.13 25.63 -3.17
CA PHE A 236 -9.56 25.36 -4.48
C PHE A 236 -9.89 23.94 -4.94
N THR A 237 -10.17 23.78 -6.23
CA THR A 237 -10.40 22.49 -6.87
C THR A 237 -9.13 21.66 -6.82
N THR A 238 -9.22 20.52 -6.15
CA THR A 238 -8.20 19.48 -6.21
C THR A 238 -8.61 18.43 -7.22
N PRO A 239 -7.74 18.08 -8.19
CA PRO A 239 -8.00 16.95 -9.06
C PRO A 239 -7.79 15.64 -8.30
N PHE A 240 -8.79 14.77 -8.38
CA PHE A 240 -8.72 13.38 -7.93
C PHE A 240 -8.53 12.50 -9.17
N TYR A 241 -7.29 12.13 -9.48
CA TYR A 241 -7.00 11.34 -10.68
C TYR A 241 -7.11 9.84 -10.39
N PRO A 242 -7.88 9.08 -11.18
CA PRO A 242 -8.01 7.64 -11.00
C PRO A 242 -6.71 6.90 -11.35
N LEU A 243 -6.43 5.83 -10.62
CA LEU A 243 -5.27 4.96 -10.76
C LEU A 243 -5.62 3.66 -11.50
N TYR A 244 -4.74 3.28 -12.43
CA TYR A 244 -4.83 2.09 -13.24
C TYR A 244 -3.50 1.35 -13.31
N LEU A 245 -3.59 0.05 -13.59
CA LEU A 245 -2.44 -0.79 -13.93
C LEU A 245 -2.39 -1.02 -15.43
N HIS A 246 -1.22 -0.83 -16.03
CA HIS A 246 -1.02 -1.03 -17.46
C HIS A 246 0.37 -1.60 -17.77
N ASN A 247 0.47 -2.36 -18.85
CA ASN A 247 1.74 -2.71 -19.47
C ASN A 247 1.46 -3.13 -20.92
N PRO A 248 1.41 -2.20 -21.88
CA PRO A 248 0.93 -2.49 -23.24
C PRO A 248 1.82 -3.49 -23.99
N SER A 249 3.09 -3.65 -23.60
CA SER A 249 3.96 -4.68 -24.18
C SER A 249 3.64 -6.10 -23.71
N LYS A 250 2.85 -6.26 -22.64
CA LYS A 250 2.48 -7.55 -22.04
C LYS A 250 0.98 -7.84 -22.00
N TYR A 251 0.14 -6.82 -21.86
CA TYR A 251 -1.31 -6.95 -21.65
C TYR A 251 -2.09 -6.07 -22.64
N ALA A 252 -3.17 -6.61 -23.20
CA ALA A 252 -3.86 -6.03 -24.36
C ALA A 252 -4.86 -4.95 -23.93
N ALA A 253 -5.17 -4.91 -22.64
CA ALA A 253 -6.02 -3.92 -21.99
C ALA A 253 -5.36 -3.46 -20.67
N PRO A 254 -5.93 -2.47 -19.95
CA PRO A 254 -5.55 -2.17 -18.57
C PRO A 254 -5.81 -3.37 -17.64
N VAL A 255 -4.81 -3.77 -16.84
CA VAL A 255 -4.88 -4.96 -15.99
C VAL A 255 -6.00 -4.83 -14.95
N GLY A 256 -6.19 -3.61 -14.45
CA GLY A 256 -7.29 -3.25 -13.57
C GLY A 256 -7.25 -1.79 -13.16
N GLN A 257 -8.35 -1.31 -12.60
CA GLN A 257 -8.47 -0.01 -11.96
C GLN A 257 -8.40 -0.18 -10.45
N ILE A 258 -7.60 0.64 -9.78
CA ILE A 258 -7.44 0.61 -8.32
C ILE A 258 -8.52 1.45 -7.65
N THR A 259 -8.75 2.66 -8.18
CA THR A 259 -9.57 3.68 -7.52
C THR A 259 -11.01 3.25 -7.26
N SER A 260 -11.63 2.52 -8.18
CA SER A 260 -13.03 2.09 -8.02
C SER A 260 -13.25 1.08 -6.89
N ILE A 261 -12.19 0.37 -6.46
CA ILE A 261 -12.27 -0.62 -5.37
C ILE A 261 -11.65 -0.07 -4.08
N CYS A 262 -10.53 0.63 -4.19
CA CYS A 262 -9.77 1.09 -3.05
C CYS A 262 -10.16 2.49 -2.56
N ASP A 263 -10.87 3.28 -3.37
CA ASP A 263 -11.11 4.71 -3.14
C ASP A 263 -9.81 5.50 -2.89
N ILE A 264 -8.77 5.13 -3.63
CA ILE A 264 -7.45 5.77 -3.59
C ILE A 264 -7.22 6.48 -4.91
N TRP A 265 -6.79 7.73 -4.79
CA TRP A 265 -6.64 8.66 -5.90
C TRP A 265 -5.22 9.20 -5.96
N LEU A 266 -4.83 9.69 -7.13
CA LEU A 266 -3.58 10.41 -7.32
C LEU A 266 -3.85 11.92 -7.35
N ALA A 267 -2.98 12.70 -6.72
CA ALA A 267 -2.98 14.15 -6.82
C ALA A 267 -1.56 14.72 -6.99
N PRO A 268 -1.42 15.88 -7.65
CA PRO A 268 -0.13 16.57 -7.78
C PRO A 268 0.39 17.07 -6.42
N SER A 269 1.69 16.95 -6.16
CA SER A 269 2.28 17.45 -4.92
C SER A 269 2.37 18.96 -4.80
N SER A 270 2.29 19.70 -5.90
CA SER A 270 2.21 21.16 -5.85
C SER A 270 0.99 21.67 -5.07
N LEU A 271 -0.01 20.80 -4.83
CA LEU A 271 -1.23 21.14 -4.09
C LEU A 271 -1.16 20.77 -2.61
N PHE A 272 -0.27 19.85 -2.21
CA PHE A 272 -0.27 19.25 -0.87
C PHE A 272 1.12 19.13 -0.27
N SER A 273 1.23 19.40 1.03
CA SER A 273 2.31 18.85 1.84
C SER A 273 1.99 17.41 2.23
N ASN A 274 3.02 16.64 2.63
CA ASN A 274 2.82 15.29 3.17
C ASN A 274 1.87 15.35 4.39
N LEU A 275 0.90 14.45 4.41
CA LEU A 275 -0.18 14.32 5.39
C LEU A 275 -1.17 15.51 5.46
N ALA A 276 -1.20 16.38 4.45
CA ALA A 276 -2.27 17.38 4.32
C ALA A 276 -3.63 16.71 4.09
N THR A 277 -4.72 17.35 4.49
CA THR A 277 -6.07 16.78 4.34
C THR A 277 -6.95 17.56 3.38
N ILE A 278 -7.87 16.86 2.72
CA ILE A 278 -8.92 17.44 1.89
C ILE A 278 -10.23 16.69 2.07
N ASP A 279 -11.34 17.42 2.16
CA ASP A 279 -12.67 16.85 2.20
C ASP A 279 -13.28 16.79 0.79
N LYS A 280 -13.84 15.63 0.43
CA LYS A 280 -14.60 15.44 -0.79
C LYS A 280 -15.82 14.59 -0.47
N GLU A 281 -17.00 15.13 -0.77
CA GLU A 281 -18.29 14.40 -0.64
C GLU A 281 -18.50 13.79 0.76
N GLY A 282 -18.04 14.48 1.81
CA GLY A 282 -18.17 14.02 3.20
C GLY A 282 -17.10 13.03 3.67
N VAL A 283 -16.10 12.71 2.83
CA VAL A 283 -14.94 11.88 3.19
C VAL A 283 -13.69 12.75 3.27
N THR A 284 -12.98 12.67 4.40
CA THR A 284 -11.66 13.30 4.56
C THR A 284 -10.57 12.37 4.02
N TYR A 285 -9.80 12.87 3.07
CA TYR A 285 -8.63 12.22 2.51
C TYR A 285 -7.35 12.84 3.10
N GLU A 286 -6.35 12.02 3.32
CA GLU A 286 -4.99 12.40 3.68
C GLU A 286 -4.09 12.24 2.45
N ALA A 287 -3.34 13.29 2.12
CA ALA A 287 -2.38 13.33 1.02
C ALA A 287 -1.06 12.71 1.49
N VAL A 288 -0.74 11.52 1.01
CA VAL A 288 0.43 10.76 1.42
C VAL A 288 1.48 10.80 0.33
N LEU A 289 2.67 11.29 0.65
CA LEU A 289 3.76 11.44 -0.31
C LEU A 289 4.19 10.07 -0.83
N ILE A 290 4.08 9.86 -2.15
CA ILE A 290 4.41 8.59 -2.81
C ILE A 290 5.92 8.40 -2.88
N TYR A 291 6.64 9.49 -3.16
CA TYR A 291 8.09 9.52 -3.34
C TYR A 291 8.65 10.90 -2.94
N SER A 292 9.89 10.99 -2.45
CA SER A 292 10.53 12.18 -1.85
C SER A 292 10.37 13.53 -2.60
N THR A 293 10.11 13.54 -3.90
CA THR A 293 9.78 14.76 -4.68
C THR A 293 8.61 14.57 -5.66
N GLY A 294 7.73 13.60 -5.40
CA GLY A 294 6.74 13.09 -6.35
C GLY A 294 5.29 13.47 -6.03
N TYR A 295 4.34 12.68 -6.55
CA TYR A 295 2.89 12.84 -6.36
C TYR A 295 2.43 12.40 -4.96
N HIS A 296 1.18 12.71 -4.62
CA HIS A 296 0.53 12.18 -3.41
C HIS A 296 -0.55 11.17 -3.78
N LEU A 297 -0.69 10.13 -2.97
CA LEU A 297 -1.94 9.38 -2.89
C LEU A 297 -2.89 10.18 -2.00
N LEU A 298 -4.14 10.32 -2.43
CA LEU A 298 -5.23 10.70 -1.55
C LEU A 298 -5.84 9.41 -1.03
N ILE A 299 -5.68 9.16 0.27
CA ILE A 299 -6.16 7.96 0.96
C ILE A 299 -7.19 8.39 2.01
N PRO A 300 -8.35 7.75 2.13
CA PRO A 300 -9.30 8.05 3.20
C PRO A 300 -8.61 8.00 4.58
N LYS A 301 -8.76 9.05 5.38
CA LYS A 301 -8.03 9.27 6.65
C LYS A 301 -8.42 8.30 7.78
N GLY A 302 -9.41 7.44 7.55
CA GLY A 302 -9.65 6.27 8.37
C GLY A 302 -10.80 6.35 9.33
#